data_AF-A0A5R1YWA4-F1
#
_entry.id   AF-A0A5R1YWA4-F1
#
_cell.length_a   1.000
_cell.length_b   1.000
_cell.length_c   1.000
_cell.angle_alpha   90.00
_cell.angle_beta   90.00
_cell.angle_gamma   90.00
#
_symmetry.space_group_name_H-M   'P 1'
#
loop_
_entity.id
_entity.type
_entity.pdbx_description
1 polymer ?
#
loop_
_entity_poly.entity_id
_entity_poly.type
_entity_poly.pdbx_seq_one_letter_code
_entity_poly.pdbx_strand_id
1 'polypeptide(L)'
;MERFDAVIIGAGAAGMFCAAQAGQAGSRVLLIDNGKKPGRKILMSGGGRCNFTNLYVEPAAYLSQNPHFCKSALARYTQWDFIDLVGRYGIAWYEKTLGQLFCDDSAQRIVDMLVAECDKGGVTMRLRSEVLSVERDESGFILALNGETVTTQKLVIASGGLSMPGLGASPFGYKIAEQFGLKVLPTRAGLVPFTLHKPLLEQLQTLSGVSVPCVITARNGTVFRENLLFTHRGLSGPAVLQISSYWQPGELVSIKVLREGSVEAGVSG
;
A
#
# COMPACT_ATOMS: atom_id res chain seq x y z
N MET A 1 -1.93 31.76 13.15
CA MET A 1 -2.38 30.65 12.29
C MET A 1 -1.53 30.65 11.05
N GLU A 2 -0.83 29.56 10.79
CA GLU A 2 -0.02 29.42 9.58
C GLU A 2 -0.90 28.94 8.42
N ARG A 3 -0.70 29.50 7.23
CA ARG A 3 -1.52 29.22 6.05
C ARG A 3 -0.70 28.51 4.97
N PHE A 4 -1.26 27.44 4.41
CA PHE A 4 -0.71 26.70 3.28
C PHE A 4 -1.73 26.57 2.14
N ASP A 5 -1.24 26.47 0.90
CA ASP A 5 -2.10 26.26 -0.26
C ASP A 5 -2.71 24.85 -0.26
N ALA A 6 -1.94 23.87 0.24
CA ALA A 6 -2.41 22.52 0.50
C ALA A 6 -1.78 21.92 1.75
N VAL A 7 -2.56 21.13 2.49
CA VAL A 7 -2.09 20.28 3.59
C VAL A 7 -2.35 18.82 3.24
N ILE A 8 -1.35 17.97 3.45
CA ILE A 8 -1.40 16.53 3.18
C ILE A 8 -1.11 15.80 4.49
N ILE A 9 -2.00 14.88 4.87
CA ILE A 9 -1.88 14.09 6.10
C ILE A 9 -1.43 12.67 5.76
N GLY A 10 -0.22 12.32 6.19
CA GLY A 10 0.41 11.01 6.05
C GLY A 10 1.62 11.04 5.12
N ALA A 11 2.84 10.98 5.65
CA ALA A 11 4.10 10.91 4.89
C ALA A 11 4.43 9.48 4.44
N GLY A 12 3.44 8.79 3.87
CA GLY A 12 3.60 7.52 3.18
C GLY A 12 3.90 7.69 1.69
N ALA A 13 3.78 6.61 0.91
CA ALA A 13 4.01 6.65 -0.54
C ALA A 13 3.14 7.70 -1.26
N ALA A 14 1.81 7.59 -1.09
CA ALA A 14 0.87 8.51 -1.74
C ALA A 14 1.05 9.97 -1.26
N GLY A 15 1.27 10.19 0.04
CA GLY A 15 1.36 11.53 0.59
C GLY A 15 2.65 12.27 0.20
N MET A 16 3.81 11.60 0.25
CA MET A 16 5.06 12.21 -0.23
C MET A 16 5.00 12.48 -1.73
N PHE A 17 4.51 11.53 -2.52
CA PHE A 17 4.39 11.72 -3.97
C PHE A 17 3.42 12.87 -4.31
N CYS A 18 2.26 12.94 -3.65
CA CYS A 18 1.32 14.04 -3.83
C CYS A 18 1.92 15.39 -3.42
N ALA A 19 2.66 15.43 -2.30
CA ALA A 19 3.29 16.66 -1.81
C ALA A 19 4.35 17.17 -2.78
N ALA A 20 5.23 16.29 -3.25
CA ALA A 20 6.24 16.59 -4.25
C ALA A 20 5.61 17.19 -5.52
N GLN A 21 4.62 16.51 -6.11
CA GLN A 21 3.96 16.98 -7.32
C GLN A 21 3.29 18.36 -7.13
N ALA A 22 2.62 18.59 -6.00
CA ALA A 22 1.96 19.86 -5.72
C ALA A 22 2.97 21.00 -5.45
N GLY A 23 4.05 20.71 -4.72
CA GLY A 23 5.12 21.67 -4.42
C GLY A 23 5.89 22.08 -5.68
N GLN A 24 6.25 21.11 -6.53
CA GLN A 24 6.93 21.38 -7.81
C GLN A 24 6.04 22.13 -8.81
N ALA A 25 4.72 22.05 -8.66
CA ALA A 25 3.76 22.88 -9.39
C ALA A 25 3.59 24.30 -8.78
N GLY A 26 4.37 24.67 -7.76
CA GLY A 26 4.41 26.00 -7.16
C GLY A 26 3.49 26.22 -5.96
N SER A 27 2.83 25.18 -5.44
CA SER A 27 1.99 25.31 -4.24
C SER A 27 2.84 25.34 -2.97
N ARG A 28 2.49 26.18 -2.00
CA ARG A 28 3.05 26.08 -0.64
C ARG A 28 2.39 24.91 0.10
N VAL A 29 3.10 23.79 0.22
CA VAL A 29 2.57 22.53 0.76
C VAL A 29 3.10 22.24 2.17
N LEU A 30 2.20 21.82 3.06
CA LEU A 30 2.53 21.17 4.33
C LEU A 30 2.24 19.67 4.27
N LEU A 31 3.25 18.83 4.51
CA LEU A 31 3.10 17.38 4.65
C LEU A 31 3.30 16.99 6.12
N ILE A 32 2.29 16.36 6.73
CA ILE A 32 2.25 16.05 8.16
C ILE A 32 2.25 14.53 8.37
N ASP A 33 3.00 14.02 9.34
CA ASP A 33 2.90 12.62 9.80
C ASP A 33 3.03 12.51 11.31
N ASN A 34 2.29 11.58 11.92
CA ASN A 34 2.41 11.28 13.35
C ASN A 34 3.72 10.53 13.70
N GLY A 35 4.38 9.96 12.69
CA GLY A 35 5.57 9.14 12.81
C GLY A 35 6.85 9.92 13.02
N LYS A 36 7.87 9.19 13.48
CA LYS A 36 9.23 9.74 13.68
C LYS A 36 10.04 9.83 12.37
N LYS A 37 9.63 9.09 11.34
CA LYS A 37 10.28 8.98 10.03
C LYS A 37 9.22 8.86 8.94
N PRO A 38 9.42 9.42 7.74
CA PRO A 38 8.53 9.20 6.61
C PRO A 38 8.69 7.77 6.06
N GLY A 39 7.76 7.34 5.21
CA GLY A 39 7.91 6.12 4.41
C GLY A 39 7.98 4.81 5.20
N ARG A 40 7.55 4.75 6.47
CA ARG A 40 7.71 3.58 7.35
C ARG A 40 7.23 2.26 6.74
N LYS A 41 6.11 2.27 6.00
CA LYS A 41 5.62 1.08 5.26
C LYS A 41 6.44 0.76 4.01
N ILE A 42 6.97 1.77 3.32
CA ILE A 42 7.87 1.58 2.17
C ILE A 42 9.11 0.81 2.64
N LEU A 43 9.71 1.22 3.76
CA LEU A 43 10.92 0.62 4.32
C LEU A 43 10.80 -0.88 4.62
N MET A 44 9.61 -1.39 4.92
CA MET A 44 9.39 -2.83 5.15
C MET A 44 8.80 -3.58 3.97
N SER A 45 8.35 -2.85 2.94
CA SER A 45 7.75 -3.46 1.76
C SER A 45 8.77 -4.31 1.01
N GLY A 46 8.30 -5.37 0.35
CA GLY A 46 9.17 -6.26 -0.42
C GLY A 46 10.31 -6.89 0.38
N GLY A 47 10.13 -7.11 1.68
CA GLY A 47 11.19 -7.64 2.55
C GLY A 47 12.36 -6.66 2.74
N GLY A 48 12.09 -5.35 2.71
CA GLY A 48 13.11 -4.31 2.84
C GLY A 48 13.74 -3.85 1.52
N ARG A 49 13.32 -4.42 0.39
CA ARG A 49 13.79 -4.03 -0.96
C ARG A 49 12.80 -3.21 -1.77
N CYS A 50 11.58 -3.02 -1.27
CA CYS A 50 10.46 -2.34 -1.94
C CYS A 50 10.10 -2.94 -3.31
N ASN A 51 9.03 -3.73 -3.35
CA ASN A 51 8.36 -4.06 -4.61
C ASN A 51 7.60 -2.80 -5.07
N PHE A 52 8.26 -1.90 -5.80
CA PHE A 52 7.81 -0.52 -5.98
C PHE A 52 6.78 -0.36 -7.10
N THR A 53 6.74 -1.29 -8.05
CA THR A 53 5.71 -1.37 -9.10
C THR A 53 5.69 -2.76 -9.75
N ASN A 54 4.81 -2.96 -10.73
CA ASN A 54 4.77 -4.15 -11.58
C ASN A 54 4.82 -3.76 -13.07
N LEU A 55 5.41 -4.61 -13.92
CA LEU A 55 5.38 -4.40 -15.38
C LEU A 55 3.96 -4.51 -15.96
N TYR A 56 3.12 -5.35 -15.36
CA TYR A 56 1.76 -5.67 -15.78
C TYR A 56 0.74 -4.94 -14.89
N VAL A 57 0.69 -3.62 -14.98
CA VAL A 57 -0.32 -2.81 -14.28
C VAL A 57 -1.55 -2.63 -15.16
N GLU A 58 -2.68 -3.10 -14.66
CA GLU A 58 -3.98 -2.96 -15.32
C GLU A 58 -5.11 -2.78 -14.30
N PRO A 59 -6.27 -2.22 -14.70
CA PRO A 59 -7.39 -2.01 -13.78
C PRO A 59 -7.89 -3.28 -13.09
N ALA A 60 -7.80 -4.43 -13.76
CA ALA A 60 -8.24 -5.72 -13.23
C ALA A 60 -7.38 -6.23 -12.05
N ALA A 61 -6.16 -5.71 -11.87
CA ALA A 61 -5.30 -6.05 -10.75
C ALA A 61 -5.74 -5.41 -9.41
N TYR A 62 -6.79 -4.57 -9.41
CA TYR A 62 -7.26 -3.84 -8.23
C TYR A 62 -8.71 -4.16 -7.89
N LEU A 63 -8.96 -4.56 -6.64
CA LEU A 63 -10.30 -4.83 -6.13
C LEU A 63 -10.99 -3.55 -5.68
N SER A 64 -12.17 -3.29 -6.24
CA SER A 64 -12.99 -2.13 -5.92
C SER A 64 -14.46 -2.42 -6.21
N GLN A 65 -15.37 -1.86 -5.39
CA GLN A 65 -16.81 -1.87 -5.70
C GLN A 65 -17.15 -1.01 -6.93
N ASN A 66 -16.23 -0.12 -7.34
CA ASN A 66 -16.25 0.54 -8.63
C ASN A 66 -15.00 0.13 -9.42
N PRO A 67 -15.08 -0.89 -10.29
CA PRO A 67 -13.95 -1.39 -11.07
C PRO A 67 -13.34 -0.36 -12.04
N HIS A 68 -14.07 0.71 -12.36
CA HIS A 68 -13.60 1.74 -13.29
C HIS A 68 -12.85 2.88 -12.62
N PHE A 69 -12.91 2.99 -11.28
CA PHE A 69 -12.39 4.14 -10.53
C PHE A 69 -10.90 4.39 -10.77
N CYS A 70 -10.07 3.34 -10.76
CA CYS A 70 -8.63 3.48 -10.90
C CYS A 70 -8.16 3.75 -12.34
N LYS A 71 -8.99 3.52 -13.37
CA LYS A 71 -8.58 3.57 -14.78
C LYS A 71 -7.93 4.89 -15.16
N SER A 72 -8.57 6.01 -14.79
CA SER A 72 -8.08 7.34 -15.13
C SER A 72 -6.73 7.65 -14.46
N ALA A 73 -6.56 7.28 -13.20
CA ALA A 73 -5.31 7.52 -12.49
C ALA A 73 -4.16 6.68 -13.06
N LEU A 74 -4.40 5.38 -13.31
CA LEU A 74 -3.39 4.47 -13.87
C LEU A 74 -2.96 4.85 -15.29
N ALA A 75 -3.86 5.44 -16.08
CA ALA A 75 -3.55 5.90 -17.44
C ALA A 75 -2.76 7.24 -17.46
N ARG A 76 -2.91 8.09 -16.44
CA ARG A 76 -2.26 9.40 -16.38
C ARG A 76 -0.87 9.37 -15.74
N TYR A 77 -0.64 8.40 -14.86
CA TYR A 77 0.66 8.15 -14.26
C TYR A 77 0.88 6.64 -14.22
N THR A 78 1.62 6.16 -15.20
CA THR A 78 1.84 4.74 -15.46
C THR A 78 2.98 4.19 -14.60
N GLN A 79 3.13 2.86 -14.58
CA GLN A 79 4.30 2.21 -14.02
C GLN A 79 5.61 2.69 -14.66
N TRP A 80 5.58 3.02 -15.96
CA TRP A 80 6.75 3.45 -16.70
C TRP A 80 7.21 4.84 -16.29
N ASP A 81 6.29 5.74 -15.97
CA ASP A 81 6.61 7.06 -15.42
C ASP A 81 7.33 6.95 -14.07
N PHE A 82 6.89 6.01 -13.23
CA PHE A 82 7.58 5.75 -11.96
C PHE A 82 8.93 5.04 -12.14
N ILE A 83 9.04 4.10 -13.08
CA ILE A 83 10.32 3.45 -13.43
C ILE A 83 11.32 4.50 -13.93
N ASP A 84 10.87 5.44 -14.76
CA ASP A 84 11.71 6.55 -15.23
C ASP A 84 12.15 7.44 -14.08
N LEU A 85 11.25 7.80 -13.16
CA LEU A 85 11.62 8.55 -11.95
C LEU A 85 12.69 7.82 -11.11
N VAL A 86 12.53 6.51 -10.89
CA VAL A 86 13.52 5.67 -10.20
C VAL A 86 14.87 5.69 -10.94
N GLY A 87 14.84 5.62 -12.27
CA GLY A 87 16.02 5.71 -13.15
C GLY A 87 16.76 7.06 -13.05
N ARG A 88 16.02 8.19 -13.00
CA ARG A 88 16.61 9.53 -12.84
C ARG A 88 17.41 9.70 -11.54
N TYR A 89 17.12 8.90 -10.52
CA TYR A 89 17.84 8.87 -9.25
C TYR A 89 18.96 7.82 -9.20
N GLY A 90 19.22 7.13 -10.32
CA GLY A 90 20.24 6.10 -10.42
C GLY A 90 19.99 4.93 -9.45
N ILE A 91 18.72 4.61 -9.19
CA ILE A 91 18.36 3.49 -8.31
C ILE A 91 18.29 2.23 -9.17
N ALA A 92 19.23 1.30 -8.93
CA ALA A 92 19.23 0.01 -9.58
C ALA A 92 18.06 -0.86 -9.10
N TRP A 93 17.50 -1.63 -10.02
CA TRP A 93 16.36 -2.51 -9.77
C TRP A 93 16.42 -3.74 -10.66
N TYR A 94 15.72 -4.79 -10.22
CA TYR A 94 15.57 -6.04 -10.95
C TYR A 94 14.11 -6.51 -10.95
N GLU A 95 13.75 -7.27 -11.98
CA GLU A 95 12.50 -8.03 -11.98
C GLU A 95 12.71 -9.34 -11.21
N LYS A 96 11.81 -9.63 -10.26
CA LYS A 96 11.85 -10.90 -9.51
C LYS A 96 11.07 -12.01 -10.21
N THR A 97 9.74 -11.97 -10.11
CA THR A 97 8.82 -12.89 -10.78
C THR A 97 7.55 -12.12 -11.14
N LEU A 98 6.87 -12.53 -12.21
CA LEU A 98 5.56 -11.99 -12.59
C LEU A 98 5.55 -10.45 -12.69
N GLY A 99 6.60 -9.86 -13.27
CA GLY A 99 6.71 -8.41 -13.47
C GLY A 99 6.99 -7.59 -12.21
N GLN A 100 7.21 -8.20 -11.04
CA GLN A 100 7.45 -7.45 -9.80
C GLN A 100 8.84 -6.80 -9.81
N LEU A 101 8.89 -5.48 -9.63
CA LEU A 101 10.15 -4.73 -9.65
C LEU A 101 10.60 -4.35 -8.24
N PHE A 102 11.82 -4.74 -7.89
CA PHE A 102 12.43 -4.51 -6.59
C PHE A 102 13.70 -3.68 -6.72
N CYS A 103 14.01 -2.86 -5.71
CA CYS A 103 15.35 -2.29 -5.62
C CYS A 103 16.38 -3.39 -5.34
N ASP A 104 17.58 -3.27 -5.91
CA ASP A 104 18.69 -4.21 -5.67
C ASP A 104 19.06 -4.23 -4.18
N ASP A 105 19.28 -3.03 -3.62
CA ASP A 105 19.83 -2.86 -2.28
C ASP A 105 18.74 -2.73 -1.20
N SER A 106 17.99 -1.62 -1.24
CA SER A 106 17.14 -1.21 -0.11
C SER A 106 15.98 -0.33 -0.51
N ALA A 107 14.84 -0.56 0.14
CA ALA A 107 13.66 0.29 0.13
C ALA A 107 13.94 1.73 0.60
N GLN A 108 15.03 1.95 1.35
CA GLN A 108 15.46 3.28 1.78
C GLN A 108 15.70 4.19 0.56
N ARG A 109 16.20 3.65 -0.56
CA ARG A 109 16.44 4.41 -1.80
C ARG A 109 15.16 5.07 -2.33
N ILE A 110 14.02 4.38 -2.27
CA ILE A 110 12.71 4.92 -2.68
C ILE A 110 12.24 6.00 -1.71
N VAL A 111 12.46 5.83 -0.41
CA VAL A 111 12.10 6.86 0.59
C VAL A 111 12.95 8.11 0.38
N ASP A 112 14.27 7.95 0.21
CA ASP A 112 15.19 9.07 -0.02
C ASP A 112 14.84 9.83 -1.31
N MET A 113 14.50 9.10 -2.37
CA MET A 113 14.01 9.67 -3.63
C MET A 113 12.76 10.53 -3.41
N LEU A 114 11.74 10.00 -2.72
CA LEU A 114 10.48 10.72 -2.46
C LEU A 114 10.68 11.95 -1.55
N VAL A 115 11.60 11.87 -0.58
CA VAL A 115 11.99 13.02 0.24
C VAL A 115 12.69 14.08 -0.61
N ALA A 116 13.64 13.68 -1.45
CA ALA A 116 14.31 14.62 -2.35
C ALA A 116 13.34 15.28 -3.35
N GLU A 117 12.33 14.56 -3.83
CA GLU A 117 11.26 15.12 -4.66
C GLU A 117 10.37 16.12 -3.90
N CYS A 118 10.14 15.90 -2.60
CA CYS A 118 9.50 16.88 -1.72
C CYS A 118 10.37 18.13 -1.55
N ASP A 119 11.69 17.95 -1.36
CA ASP A 119 12.65 19.05 -1.18
C ASP A 119 12.74 19.93 -2.45
N LYS A 120 12.76 19.32 -3.64
CA LYS A 120 12.69 20.03 -4.93
C LYS A 120 11.44 20.92 -5.04
N GLY A 121 10.33 20.48 -4.47
CA GLY A 121 9.07 21.22 -4.43
C GLY A 121 8.96 22.23 -3.28
N GLY A 122 9.99 22.39 -2.45
CA GLY A 122 9.94 23.25 -1.27
C GLY A 122 8.87 22.84 -0.24
N VAL A 123 8.53 21.55 -0.19
CA VAL A 123 7.50 21.03 0.72
C VAL A 123 7.95 21.18 2.17
N THR A 124 7.10 21.77 3.01
CA THR A 124 7.34 21.78 4.46
C THR A 124 6.90 20.44 5.04
N MET A 125 7.83 19.62 5.55
CA MET A 125 7.51 18.34 6.19
C MET A 125 7.53 18.45 7.72
N ARG A 126 6.44 18.07 8.40
CA ARG A 126 6.33 18.00 9.87
C ARG A 126 6.04 16.59 10.33
N LEU A 127 7.05 15.98 10.95
CA LEU A 127 6.97 14.65 11.55
C LEU A 127 6.67 14.77 13.04
N ARG A 128 6.20 13.68 13.65
CA ARG A 128 5.75 13.63 15.06
C ARG A 128 4.64 14.65 15.34
N SER A 129 3.85 14.93 14.32
CA SER A 129 2.76 15.91 14.36
C SER A 129 1.45 15.14 14.28
N GLU A 130 0.74 15.07 15.40
CA GLU A 130 -0.58 14.47 15.47
C GLU A 130 -1.63 15.52 15.10
N VAL A 131 -2.56 15.13 14.23
CA VAL A 131 -3.72 15.95 13.88
C VAL A 131 -4.81 15.67 14.90
N LEU A 132 -5.10 16.65 15.74
CA LEU A 132 -6.04 16.54 16.85
C LEU A 132 -7.48 16.76 16.39
N SER A 133 -7.69 17.73 15.51
CA SER A 133 -8.98 18.00 14.88
C SER A 133 -8.81 18.54 13.47
N VAL A 134 -9.85 18.32 12.65
CA VAL A 134 -10.01 18.92 11.33
C VAL A 134 -11.42 19.51 11.30
N GLU A 135 -11.51 20.79 11.06
CA GLU A 135 -12.78 21.52 10.91
C GLU A 135 -12.84 22.15 9.52
N ARG A 136 -14.05 22.48 9.06
CA ARG A 136 -14.26 23.15 7.77
C ARG A 136 -15.25 24.28 7.94
N ASP A 137 -14.90 25.45 7.42
CA ASP A 137 -15.76 26.63 7.32
C ASP A 137 -15.84 27.13 5.86
N GLU A 138 -16.36 28.34 5.66
CA GLU A 138 -16.47 28.97 4.33
C GLU A 138 -15.11 29.28 3.70
N SER A 139 -14.06 29.44 4.52
CA SER A 139 -12.72 29.84 4.10
C SER A 139 -11.80 28.66 3.76
N GLY A 140 -12.13 27.45 4.23
CA GLY A 140 -11.40 26.22 3.95
C GLY A 140 -11.40 25.25 5.14
N PHE A 141 -10.27 24.59 5.34
CA PHE A 141 -10.03 23.66 6.43
C PHE A 141 -9.14 24.30 7.51
N ILE A 142 -9.48 24.02 8.77
CA ILE A 142 -8.71 24.41 9.95
C ILE A 142 -8.26 23.13 10.64
N LEU A 143 -6.96 23.00 10.90
CA LEU A 143 -6.36 21.83 11.53
C LEU A 143 -5.69 22.24 12.84
N ALA A 144 -5.98 21.52 13.92
CA ALA A 144 -5.25 21.64 15.18
C ALA A 144 -4.14 20.57 15.24
N LEU A 145 -2.90 21.01 15.40
CA LEU A 145 -1.68 20.18 15.40
C LEU A 145 -0.86 20.48 16.66
N ASN A 146 -0.76 19.59 17.64
CA ASN A 146 0.17 19.73 18.79
C ASN A 146 0.35 21.17 19.36
N GLY A 147 -0.74 21.93 19.55
CA GLY A 147 -0.69 23.32 20.06
C GLY A 147 -0.56 24.42 19.00
N GLU A 148 -0.42 24.06 17.73
CA GLU A 148 -0.46 24.95 16.57
C GLU A 148 -1.79 24.82 15.82
N THR A 149 -2.13 25.87 15.07
CA THR A 149 -3.28 25.86 14.15
C THR A 149 -2.83 26.21 12.75
N VAL A 150 -3.16 25.32 11.81
CA VAL A 150 -2.87 25.47 10.38
C VAL A 150 -4.17 25.60 9.59
N THR A 151 -4.18 26.47 8.58
CA THR A 151 -5.31 26.58 7.65
C THR A 151 -4.91 26.32 6.21
N THR A 152 -5.87 25.78 5.44
CA THR A 152 -5.69 25.54 4.01
C THR A 152 -7.01 25.49 3.27
N GLN A 153 -7.00 25.76 1.97
CA GLN A 153 -8.17 25.54 1.12
C GLN A 153 -8.24 24.10 0.60
N LYS A 154 -7.13 23.37 0.60
CA LYS A 154 -7.04 22.02 0.02
C LYS A 154 -6.44 21.05 1.05
N LEU A 155 -7.23 20.07 1.44
CA LEU A 155 -6.81 19.02 2.37
C LEU A 155 -6.78 17.67 1.65
N VAL A 156 -5.65 16.96 1.73
CA VAL A 156 -5.49 15.60 1.20
C VAL A 156 -5.27 14.62 2.34
N ILE A 157 -6.09 13.56 2.35
CA ILE A 157 -5.99 12.47 3.33
C ILE A 157 -5.22 11.31 2.70
N ALA A 158 -3.96 11.14 3.12
CA ALA A 158 -3.05 10.09 2.67
C ALA A 158 -2.58 9.20 3.84
N SER A 159 -3.40 9.07 4.90
CA SER A 159 -3.06 8.38 6.16
C SER A 159 -2.95 6.85 6.05
N GLY A 160 -3.24 6.27 4.88
CA GLY A 160 -3.25 4.82 4.65
C GLY A 160 -4.43 4.10 5.31
N GLY A 161 -4.31 2.78 5.43
CA GLY A 161 -5.31 1.91 6.07
C GLY A 161 -4.81 1.22 7.34
N LEU A 162 -5.60 0.28 7.86
CA LEU A 162 -5.47 -0.29 9.22
C LEU A 162 -4.31 -1.29 9.44
N SER A 163 -3.64 -1.75 8.39
CA SER A 163 -2.58 -2.76 8.52
C SER A 163 -1.34 -2.21 9.24
N MET A 164 -0.69 -3.03 10.07
CA MET A 164 0.52 -2.67 10.82
C MET A 164 0.34 -1.48 11.80
N PRO A 165 -0.55 -1.58 12.82
CA PRO A 165 -0.80 -0.50 13.78
C PRO A 165 0.45 -0.07 14.56
N GLY A 166 1.37 -0.99 14.85
CA GLY A 166 2.66 -0.68 15.50
C GLY A 166 3.55 0.28 14.70
N LEU A 167 3.26 0.50 13.41
CA LEU A 167 3.93 1.48 12.56
C LEU A 167 3.13 2.78 12.41
N GLY A 168 2.11 3.02 13.24
CA GLY A 168 1.31 4.23 13.21
C GLY A 168 0.10 4.19 12.27
N ALA A 169 -0.26 3.03 11.72
CA ALA A 169 -1.53 2.87 11.02
C ALA A 169 -2.70 3.11 11.96
N SER A 170 -3.68 3.91 11.51
CA SER A 170 -4.82 4.32 12.32
C SER A 170 -6.08 4.44 11.43
N PRO A 171 -7.28 4.47 12.02
CA PRO A 171 -8.51 4.68 11.26
C PRO A 171 -8.76 6.16 10.89
N PHE A 172 -7.77 7.06 11.05
CA PHE A 172 -7.94 8.50 10.94
C PHE A 172 -8.66 8.93 9.65
N GLY A 173 -8.19 8.46 8.49
CA GLY A 173 -8.80 8.83 7.21
C GLY A 173 -10.26 8.39 7.06
N TYR A 174 -10.64 7.24 7.64
CA TYR A 174 -12.03 6.79 7.64
C TYR A 174 -12.91 7.69 8.51
N LYS A 175 -12.42 8.06 9.70
CA LYS A 175 -13.14 8.98 10.60
C LYS A 175 -13.35 10.36 9.98
N ILE A 176 -12.35 10.88 9.28
CA ILE A 176 -12.47 12.15 8.55
C ILE A 176 -13.49 12.03 7.41
N ALA A 177 -13.49 10.92 6.67
CA ALA A 177 -14.48 10.68 5.63
C ALA A 177 -15.92 10.67 6.21
N GLU A 178 -16.15 9.93 7.30
CA GLU A 178 -17.44 9.87 8.00
C GLU A 178 -17.87 11.25 8.53
N GLN A 179 -16.93 12.00 9.13
CA GLN A 179 -17.18 13.35 9.63
C GLN A 179 -17.71 14.29 8.53
N PHE A 180 -17.21 14.17 7.31
CA PHE A 180 -17.66 14.95 6.16
C PHE A 180 -18.75 14.26 5.33
N GLY A 181 -19.45 13.26 5.88
CA GLY A 181 -20.62 12.62 5.28
C GLY A 181 -20.31 11.65 4.14
N LEU A 182 -19.04 11.26 3.95
CA LEU A 182 -18.67 10.26 2.95
C LEU A 182 -18.92 8.85 3.48
N LYS A 183 -19.51 7.99 2.63
CA LYS A 183 -19.73 6.58 2.96
C LYS A 183 -18.40 5.82 3.00
N VAL A 184 -18.06 5.27 4.15
CA VAL A 184 -16.96 4.31 4.30
C VAL A 184 -17.50 2.89 4.14
N LEU A 185 -16.88 2.11 3.25
CA LEU A 185 -17.22 0.69 3.07
C LEU A 185 -16.57 -0.17 4.18
N PRO A 186 -17.17 -1.32 4.54
CA PRO A 186 -16.58 -2.23 5.51
C PRO A 186 -15.15 -2.63 5.14
N THR A 187 -14.22 -2.46 6.08
CA THR A 187 -12.82 -2.82 5.91
C THR A 187 -12.55 -4.24 6.37
N ARG A 188 -11.73 -4.98 5.64
CA ARG A 188 -11.17 -6.26 6.07
C ARG A 188 -9.69 -6.35 5.71
N ALA A 189 -8.98 -7.23 6.39
CA ALA A 189 -7.58 -7.50 6.03
C ALA A 189 -7.53 -8.23 4.68
N GLY A 190 -6.65 -7.77 3.79
CA GLY A 190 -6.32 -8.42 2.53
C GLY A 190 -4.81 -8.66 2.46
N LEU A 191 -4.39 -9.57 1.58
CA LEU A 191 -3.00 -10.05 1.52
C LEU A 191 -2.51 -10.60 2.87
N VAL A 192 -3.33 -11.44 3.50
CA VAL A 192 -3.06 -12.04 4.81
C VAL A 192 -2.91 -13.56 4.74
N PRO A 193 -2.09 -14.16 5.62
CA PRO A 193 -2.05 -15.61 5.80
C PRO A 193 -3.41 -16.16 6.27
N PHE A 194 -3.66 -17.44 6.00
CA PHE A 194 -4.77 -18.17 6.60
C PHE A 194 -4.35 -18.88 7.88
N THR A 195 -5.17 -18.76 8.91
CA THR A 195 -5.06 -19.58 10.13
C THR A 195 -5.80 -20.89 9.93
N LEU A 196 -5.18 -22.01 10.30
CA LEU A 196 -5.83 -23.32 10.23
C LEU A 196 -6.48 -23.69 11.56
N HIS A 197 -7.61 -24.37 11.49
CA HIS A 197 -8.25 -24.97 12.66
C HIS A 197 -7.36 -26.09 13.23
N LYS A 198 -7.44 -26.30 14.55
CA LYS A 198 -6.47 -27.10 15.31
C LYS A 198 -6.22 -28.52 14.76
N PRO A 199 -7.24 -29.34 14.45
CA PRO A 199 -7.02 -30.66 13.83
C PRO A 199 -6.14 -30.65 12.57
N LEU A 200 -6.41 -29.73 11.63
CA LEU A 200 -5.63 -29.62 10.39
C LEU A 200 -4.25 -29.00 10.64
N LEU A 201 -4.16 -28.04 11.57
CA LEU A 201 -2.88 -27.45 11.96
C LEU A 201 -1.94 -28.50 12.57
N GLU A 202 -2.44 -29.40 13.42
CA GLU A 202 -1.64 -30.46 14.04
C GLU A 202 -1.02 -31.40 13.00
N GLN A 203 -1.72 -31.66 11.90
CA GLN A 203 -1.22 -32.47 10.79
C GLN A 203 -0.18 -31.73 9.93
N LEU A 204 -0.39 -30.42 9.68
CA LEU A 204 0.41 -29.65 8.72
C LEU A 204 1.53 -28.83 9.35
N GLN A 205 1.54 -28.60 10.66
CA GLN A 205 2.56 -27.79 11.34
C GLN A 205 3.96 -28.40 11.23
N THR A 206 4.06 -29.72 11.06
CA THR A 206 5.32 -30.44 10.82
C THR A 206 6.00 -30.02 9.51
N LEU A 207 5.24 -29.46 8.58
CA LEU A 207 5.71 -28.89 7.32
C LEU A 207 6.11 -27.42 7.43
N SER A 208 6.05 -26.81 8.61
CA SER A 208 6.36 -25.37 8.78
C SER A 208 7.74 -25.03 8.19
N GLY A 209 7.78 -24.04 7.30
CA GLY A 209 8.97 -23.63 6.55
C GLY A 209 9.06 -24.24 5.15
N VAL A 210 8.32 -25.31 4.85
CA VAL A 210 8.26 -25.90 3.51
C VAL A 210 7.45 -24.98 2.58
N SER A 211 8.01 -24.72 1.40
CA SER A 211 7.35 -23.98 0.33
C SER A 211 7.20 -24.83 -0.91
N VAL A 212 6.00 -24.85 -1.49
CA VAL A 212 5.68 -25.66 -2.68
C VAL A 212 4.87 -24.85 -3.69
N PRO A 213 5.12 -25.02 -5.00
CA PRO A 213 4.29 -24.43 -6.03
C PRO A 213 2.88 -25.02 -5.96
N CYS A 214 1.86 -24.18 -6.03
CA CYS A 214 0.47 -24.61 -6.02
C CYS A 214 -0.40 -23.79 -7.00
N VAL A 215 -1.58 -24.33 -7.27
CA VAL A 215 -2.71 -23.58 -7.81
C VAL A 215 -3.75 -23.49 -6.68
N ILE A 216 -4.13 -22.27 -6.33
CA ILE A 216 -5.15 -22.01 -5.31
C ILE A 216 -6.38 -21.35 -5.96
N THR A 217 -7.56 -21.83 -5.61
CA THR A 217 -8.83 -21.40 -6.20
C THR A 217 -9.81 -20.98 -5.11
N ALA A 218 -10.36 -19.78 -5.22
CA ALA A 218 -11.44 -19.28 -4.37
C ALA A 218 -12.80 -19.77 -4.87
N ARG A 219 -13.81 -19.67 -4.00
CA ARG A 219 -15.19 -20.09 -4.30
C ARG A 219 -15.78 -19.38 -5.51
N ASN A 220 -15.42 -18.13 -5.74
CA ASN A 220 -15.88 -17.33 -6.89
C ASN A 220 -15.18 -17.70 -8.22
N GLY A 221 -14.30 -18.70 -8.23
CA GLY A 221 -13.56 -19.14 -9.42
C GLY A 221 -12.24 -18.42 -9.66
N THR A 222 -11.87 -17.43 -8.84
CA THR A 222 -10.55 -16.78 -8.96
C THR A 222 -9.43 -17.78 -8.68
N VAL A 223 -8.39 -17.77 -9.51
CA VAL A 223 -7.26 -18.69 -9.44
C VAL A 223 -5.95 -17.92 -9.34
N PHE A 224 -5.06 -18.36 -8.45
CA PHE A 224 -3.66 -17.94 -8.44
C PHE A 224 -2.73 -19.14 -8.51
N ARG A 225 -1.62 -18.96 -9.23
CA ARG A 225 -0.55 -19.94 -9.31
C ARG A 225 0.74 -19.33 -8.77
N GLU A 226 1.13 -19.77 -7.58
CA GLU A 226 2.36 -19.34 -6.93
C GLU A 226 2.71 -20.37 -5.84
N ASN A 227 3.78 -20.13 -5.11
CA ASN A 227 4.18 -20.88 -3.95
C ASN A 227 3.22 -20.64 -2.78
N LEU A 228 2.84 -21.74 -2.16
CA LEU A 228 2.31 -21.81 -0.83
C LEU A 228 3.47 -22.01 0.16
N LEU A 229 3.34 -21.44 1.35
CA LEU A 229 4.25 -21.62 2.47
C LEU A 229 3.47 -22.18 3.66
N PHE A 230 3.90 -23.32 4.19
CA PHE A 230 3.40 -23.85 5.45
C PHE A 230 4.04 -23.10 6.62
N THR A 231 3.25 -22.76 7.63
CA THR A 231 3.69 -22.02 8.82
C THR A 231 3.15 -22.64 10.09
N HIS A 232 3.75 -22.31 11.24
CA HIS A 232 3.28 -22.73 12.57
C HIS A 232 1.85 -22.27 12.93
N ARG A 233 1.22 -21.35 12.18
CA ARG A 233 -0.17 -20.90 12.41
C ARG A 233 -1.14 -21.31 11.31
N GLY A 234 -0.64 -21.83 10.20
CA GLY A 234 -1.45 -22.15 9.02
C GLY A 234 -0.70 -21.93 7.71
N LEU A 235 -1.35 -21.31 6.73
CA LEU A 235 -0.85 -21.20 5.35
C LEU A 235 -0.52 -19.74 5.01
N SER A 236 0.59 -19.55 4.30
CA SER A 236 1.08 -18.27 3.80
C SER A 236 1.67 -18.45 2.40
N GLY A 237 2.54 -17.54 1.97
CA GLY A 237 3.15 -17.54 0.65
C GLY A 237 2.28 -16.79 -0.36
N PRO A 238 2.85 -16.33 -1.49
CA PRO A 238 2.15 -15.42 -2.39
C PRO A 238 0.82 -15.97 -2.90
N ALA A 239 0.67 -17.28 -3.12
CA ALA A 239 -0.61 -17.87 -3.51
C ALA A 239 -1.71 -17.60 -2.48
N VAL A 240 -1.43 -17.84 -1.20
CA VAL A 240 -2.38 -17.64 -0.10
C VAL A 240 -2.64 -16.14 0.12
N LEU A 241 -1.59 -15.31 0.09
CA LEU A 241 -1.75 -13.88 0.25
C LEU A 241 -2.65 -13.31 -0.85
N GLN A 242 -2.43 -13.68 -2.13
CA GLN A 242 -3.26 -13.22 -3.25
C GLN A 242 -4.72 -13.66 -3.11
N ILE A 243 -4.97 -14.96 -2.87
CA ILE A 243 -6.34 -15.47 -2.79
C ILE A 243 -7.11 -14.96 -1.57
N SER A 244 -6.42 -14.57 -0.48
CA SER A 244 -7.07 -14.04 0.73
C SER A 244 -7.94 -12.82 0.45
N SER A 245 -7.60 -12.05 -0.58
CA SER A 245 -8.36 -10.89 -1.03
C SER A 245 -9.64 -11.26 -1.79
N TYR A 246 -9.83 -12.51 -2.20
CA TYR A 246 -11.04 -13.00 -2.88
C TYR A 246 -11.89 -13.92 -2.00
N TRP A 247 -11.30 -14.45 -0.93
CA TRP A 247 -11.94 -15.27 0.07
C TRP A 247 -12.78 -14.46 1.07
N GLN A 248 -13.92 -15.00 1.50
CA GLN A 248 -14.71 -14.51 2.64
C GLN A 248 -14.75 -15.51 3.80
N PRO A 249 -14.90 -15.04 5.07
CA PRO A 249 -15.09 -15.93 6.21
C PRO A 249 -16.18 -16.98 5.99
N GLY A 250 -15.82 -18.25 6.23
CA GLY A 250 -16.71 -19.40 6.03
C GLY A 250 -16.62 -20.04 4.64
N GLU A 251 -15.94 -19.42 3.67
CA GLU A 251 -15.74 -20.02 2.35
C GLU A 251 -14.58 -21.01 2.33
N LEU A 252 -14.70 -22.02 1.47
CA LEU A 252 -13.63 -22.97 1.19
C LEU A 252 -12.71 -22.44 0.08
N VAL A 253 -11.43 -22.79 0.16
CA VAL A 253 -10.44 -22.63 -0.92
C VAL A 253 -9.92 -24.00 -1.33
N SER A 254 -9.73 -24.22 -2.62
CA SER A 254 -9.11 -25.44 -3.15
C SER A 254 -7.63 -25.22 -3.40
N ILE A 255 -6.78 -26.18 -3.04
CA ILE A 255 -5.33 -26.11 -3.21
C ILE A 255 -4.85 -27.35 -3.93
N LYS A 256 -4.27 -27.17 -5.12
CA LYS A 256 -3.59 -28.22 -5.89
C LYS A 256 -2.09 -28.01 -5.81
N VAL A 257 -1.39 -28.85 -5.06
CA VAL A 257 0.09 -28.86 -5.01
C VAL A 257 0.64 -29.40 -6.33
N LEU A 258 1.67 -28.76 -6.87
CA LEU A 258 2.31 -29.12 -8.12
C LEU A 258 3.65 -29.83 -7.85
N ARG A 259 4.08 -30.68 -8.80
CA ARG A 259 5.43 -31.26 -8.77
C ARG A 259 6.48 -30.21 -9.15
N GLU A 260 7.69 -30.32 -8.63
CA GLU A 260 8.83 -29.51 -9.09
C GLU A 260 8.96 -29.59 -10.62
N GLY A 261 9.23 -28.45 -11.27
CA GLY A 261 9.34 -28.34 -12.74
C GLY A 261 8.03 -28.12 -13.50
N SER A 262 6.87 -28.13 -12.84
CA SER A 262 5.57 -27.98 -13.54
C SER A 262 5.23 -26.53 -13.93
N VAL A 263 5.97 -25.52 -13.44
CA VAL A 263 5.57 -24.09 -13.50
C VAL A 263 5.89 -23.44 -14.84
N GLU A 264 5.17 -23.80 -15.90
CA GLU A 264 5.08 -22.98 -17.12
C GLU A 264 4.00 -21.91 -16.95
N ALA A 265 4.39 -20.64 -17.03
CA ALA A 265 3.50 -19.49 -16.83
C ALA A 265 2.24 -19.59 -17.71
N GLY A 266 1.09 -19.86 -17.07
CA GLY A 266 -0.20 -19.74 -17.72
C GLY A 266 -0.64 -18.29 -17.61
N VAL A 267 -0.43 -17.52 -18.66
CA VAL A 267 -1.13 -16.25 -18.87
C VAL A 267 -2.58 -16.62 -19.18
N SER A 268 -3.46 -16.49 -18.20
CA SER A 268 -4.90 -16.48 -18.43
C SER A 268 -5.29 -15.06 -18.81
N GLY A 269 -5.81 -14.89 -20.04
CA GLY A 269 -6.36 -13.62 -20.54
C GLY A 269 -7.74 -13.28 -20.01
#